data_AF-X1HPS1-F1
#
_entry.id   AF-X1HPS1-F1
#
_cell.length_a   1.000
_cell.length_b   1.000
_cell.length_c   1.000
_cell.angle_alpha   90.00
_cell.angle_beta   90.00
_cell.angle_gamma   90.00
#
_symmetry.space_group_name_H-M   'P 1'
#
loop_
_entity.id
_entity.type
_entity.pdbx_description
1 polymer ?
#
loop_
_entity_poly.entity_id
_entity_poly.type
_entity_poly.pdbx_seq_one_letter_code
_entity_poly.pdbx_strand_id
1 'polypeptide(L)'
;AFSIYSKDNELELVGYTTCDGCPGGNIEYAPEEMIKNGAQVIHLATGLVVGYPPCTRITYFYDFIKTRYGIKVVIGTHPIPQKYYDTHKMLGTWDSPKWEEIIQPTLADEKTRLSYN
;
A
#
# COMPACT_ATOMS: atom_id res chain seq x y z
N ALA A 1 -2.64 3.78 -7.22
CA ALA A 1 -1.60 4.22 -6.26
C ALA A 1 -0.48 4.91 -7.03
N PHE A 2 0.01 4.31 -8.12
CA PHE A 2 0.97 4.94 -9.02
C PHE A 2 0.39 6.04 -9.92
N SER A 3 -0.94 6.13 -10.02
CA SER A 3 -1.64 7.22 -10.72
C SER A 3 -1.37 8.63 -10.16
N ILE A 4 -0.75 8.73 -8.98
CA ILE A 4 -0.33 10.00 -8.38
C ILE A 4 0.94 10.59 -9.04
N TYR A 5 1.68 9.78 -9.80
CA TYR A 5 2.88 10.20 -10.49
C TYR A 5 2.56 10.66 -11.91
N SER A 6 3.30 11.67 -12.40
CA SER A 6 3.18 12.08 -13.79
C SER A 6 3.59 10.92 -14.71
N LYS A 7 2.99 10.84 -15.90
CA LYS A 7 3.41 9.91 -16.94
C LYS A 7 4.81 10.21 -17.47
N ASP A 8 5.28 11.43 -17.29
CA ASP A 8 6.62 11.88 -17.69
C ASP A 8 7.67 11.59 -16.61
N ASN A 9 7.26 11.13 -15.43
CA ASN A 9 8.20 10.72 -14.40
C ASN A 9 8.72 9.31 -14.71
N GLU A 10 10.03 9.17 -14.91
CA GLU A 10 10.67 7.87 -14.88
C GLU A 10 10.65 7.32 -13.45
N LEU A 11 9.98 6.18 -13.26
CA LEU A 11 9.89 5.48 -11.98
C LEU A 11 10.69 4.18 -12.07
N GLU A 12 11.57 3.97 -11.10
CA GLU A 12 12.36 2.75 -10.97
C GLU A 12 11.98 2.00 -9.69
N LEU A 13 11.78 0.68 -9.80
CA LEU A 13 11.62 -0.18 -8.63
C LEU A 13 13.00 -0.60 -8.14
N VAL A 14 13.51 0.10 -7.12
CA VAL A 14 14.86 -0.13 -6.57
C VAL A 14 14.93 -1.24 -5.53
N GLY A 15 13.79 -1.76 -5.05
CA GLY A 15 13.75 -2.87 -4.10
C GLY A 15 12.36 -3.19 -3.57
N TYR A 16 12.23 -4.37 -2.96
CA TYR A 16 11.02 -4.78 -2.23
C TYR A 16 11.39 -5.70 -1.08
N THR A 17 10.55 -5.74 -0.05
CA THR A 17 10.65 -6.68 1.07
C THR A 17 9.26 -6.92 1.65
N THR A 18 9.13 -7.89 2.55
CA THR A 18 7.90 -8.12 3.33
C THR A 18 7.94 -7.29 4.61
N CYS A 19 6.80 -7.11 5.27
CA CYS A 19 6.76 -6.54 6.63
C CYS A 19 7.26 -7.53 7.71
N ASP A 20 7.54 -8.78 7.35
CA ASP A 20 7.89 -9.88 8.25
C ASP A 20 6.78 -10.27 9.25
N GLY A 21 5.52 -10.22 8.80
CA GLY A 21 4.38 -10.58 9.63
C GLY A 21 4.17 -9.64 10.82
N CYS A 22 3.34 -10.02 11.79
CA CYS A 22 3.17 -9.24 13.02
C CYS A 22 4.32 -9.55 14.00
N PRO A 23 4.96 -8.54 14.60
CA PRO A 23 4.52 -7.14 14.75
C PRO A 23 4.97 -6.17 13.64
N GLY A 24 5.65 -6.66 12.61
CA GLY A 24 6.23 -5.84 11.55
C GLY A 24 7.75 -5.83 11.63
N GLY A 25 8.40 -7.00 11.75
CA GLY A 25 9.84 -7.12 12.03
C GLY A 25 10.73 -6.33 11.07
N ASN A 26 10.32 -6.20 9.80
CA ASN A 26 11.05 -5.42 8.80
C ASN A 26 10.66 -3.94 8.73
N ILE A 27 9.61 -3.49 9.43
CA ILE A 27 9.13 -2.10 9.35
C ILE A 27 10.13 -1.11 9.98
N GLU A 28 10.95 -1.58 10.91
CA GLU A 28 12.01 -0.76 11.51
C GLU A 28 13.23 -0.64 10.58
N TYR A 29 13.99 -1.71 10.36
CA TYR A 29 15.28 -1.56 9.67
C TYR A 29 15.15 -1.41 8.14
N ALA A 30 14.15 -2.02 7.50
CA ALA A 30 14.14 -2.10 6.04
C ALA A 30 13.92 -0.74 5.35
N PRO A 31 13.04 0.16 5.85
CA PRO A 31 12.95 1.51 5.32
C PRO A 31 14.27 2.28 5.39
N GLU A 32 15.02 2.12 6.47
CA GLU A 32 16.32 2.77 6.63
C GLU A 32 17.32 2.29 5.56
N GLU A 33 17.39 0.97 5.33
CA GLU A 33 18.25 0.40 4.30
C GLU A 33 17.81 0.79 2.90
N MET A 34 16.50 0.83 2.61
CA MET A 34 15.98 1.32 1.34
C MET A 34 16.43 2.76 1.06
N ILE A 35 16.36 3.63 2.07
CA ILE A 35 16.78 5.04 1.96
C ILE A 35 18.29 5.16 1.73
N LYS A 36 19.11 4.38 2.46
CA LYS A 36 20.57 4.33 2.24
C LYS A 36 20.93 3.94 0.80
N ASN A 37 20.09 3.13 0.16
CA ASN A 37 20.23 2.69 -1.23
C ASN A 37 19.51 3.60 -2.24
N GLY A 38 19.05 4.79 -1.84
CA GLY A 38 18.53 5.81 -2.74
C GLY A 38 17.01 5.79 -2.97
N ALA A 39 16.25 4.99 -2.21
CA ALA A 39 14.79 5.03 -2.31
C ALA A 39 14.24 6.40 -1.90
N GLN A 40 13.38 6.98 -2.75
CA GLN A 40 12.77 8.30 -2.52
C GLN A 40 11.33 8.22 -2.02
N VAL A 41 10.64 7.11 -2.29
CA VAL A 41 9.27 6.84 -1.86
C VAL A 41 9.13 5.37 -1.49
N ILE A 42 8.44 5.09 -0.39
CA ILE A 42 8.11 3.72 0.02
C ILE A 42 6.61 3.47 -0.19
N HIS A 43 6.28 2.38 -0.87
CA HIS A 43 4.90 1.93 -1.05
C HIS A 43 4.59 0.77 -0.10
N LEU A 44 3.50 0.86 0.65
CA LEU A 44 2.91 -0.25 1.39
C LEU A 44 2.01 -1.05 0.43
N ALA A 45 2.30 -2.33 0.20
CA ALA A 45 1.67 -3.11 -0.86
C ALA A 45 0.13 -3.16 -0.77
N THR A 46 -0.55 -3.23 -1.93
CA THR A 46 -2.02 -3.41 -2.00
C THR A 46 -2.48 -4.66 -1.25
N GLY A 47 -1.64 -5.70 -1.14
CA GLY A 47 -1.92 -6.90 -0.32
C GLY A 47 -2.19 -6.61 1.16
N LEU A 48 -1.67 -5.50 1.72
CA LEU A 48 -1.99 -5.08 3.09
C LEU A 48 -3.42 -4.51 3.21
N VAL A 49 -4.03 -4.12 2.09
CA VAL A 49 -5.40 -3.56 2.01
C VAL A 49 -6.44 -4.64 1.70
N VAL A 50 -6.06 -5.68 0.96
CA VAL A 50 -6.95 -6.75 0.46
C VAL A 50 -6.66 -8.13 1.07
N GLY A 51 -5.83 -8.19 2.11
CA GLY A 51 -5.58 -9.42 2.85
C GLY A 51 -6.83 -9.93 3.57
N TYR A 52 -6.80 -11.17 4.06
CA TYR A 52 -7.91 -11.79 4.77
C TYR A 52 -7.50 -12.13 6.22
N PRO A 53 -7.56 -11.17 7.17
CA PRO A 53 -8.08 -9.81 7.04
C PRO A 53 -7.04 -8.78 6.54
N PRO A 54 -7.47 -7.55 6.14
CA PRO A 54 -6.53 -6.48 5.85
C PRO A 54 -5.64 -6.18 7.05
N CYS A 55 -4.44 -5.64 6.78
CA CYS A 55 -3.46 -5.38 7.83
C CYS A 55 -3.98 -4.30 8.80
N THR A 56 -4.26 -4.72 10.02
CA THR A 56 -4.73 -3.83 11.10
C THR A 56 -3.69 -2.80 11.55
N ARG A 57 -2.42 -2.98 11.15
CA ARG A 57 -1.30 -2.10 11.49
C ARG A 57 -0.92 -1.13 10.37
N ILE A 58 -1.59 -1.15 9.21
CA ILE A 58 -1.16 -0.41 8.02
C ILE A 58 -0.98 1.10 8.27
N THR A 59 -1.89 1.72 9.03
CA THR A 59 -1.75 3.16 9.34
C THR A 59 -0.61 3.43 10.30
N TYR A 60 -0.38 2.55 11.27
CA TYR A 60 0.76 2.68 12.18
C TYR A 60 2.09 2.52 11.42
N PHE A 61 2.19 1.56 10.51
CA PHE A 61 3.37 1.40 9.65
C PHE A 61 3.59 2.64 8.77
N TYR A 62 2.52 3.17 8.16
CA TYR A 62 2.58 4.40 7.38
C TYR A 62 3.12 5.58 8.23
N ASP A 63 2.54 5.81 9.40
CA ASP A 63 2.90 6.93 10.29
C ASP A 63 4.30 6.76 10.86
N PHE A 64 4.67 5.55 11.27
CA PHE A 64 6.00 5.24 11.80
C PHE A 64 7.09 5.53 10.77
N ILE A 65 6.97 4.98 9.55
CA ILE A 65 7.99 5.15 8.51
C ILE A 65 8.15 6.64 8.16
N LYS A 66 7.03 7.34 7.98
CA LYS A 66 7.03 8.78 7.68
C LYS A 66 7.67 9.59 8.81
N THR A 67 7.31 9.31 10.06
CA THR A 67 7.80 10.05 11.24
C THR A 67 9.27 9.78 11.51
N ARG A 68 9.69 8.50 11.46
CA ARG A 68 11.04 8.07 11.85
C ARG A 68 12.10 8.42 10.81
N TYR A 69 11.75 8.37 9.52
CA TYR A 69 12.71 8.48 8.42
C TYR A 69 12.48 9.69 7.52
N GLY A 70 11.36 10.42 7.66
CA GLY A 70 11.09 11.62 6.87
C GLY A 70 10.86 11.35 5.37
N ILE A 71 10.64 10.09 4.98
CA ILE A 71 10.40 9.69 3.59
C ILE A 71 8.92 9.75 3.24
N LYS A 72 8.60 9.97 1.96
CA LYS A 72 7.24 9.83 1.44
C LYS A 72 6.81 8.37 1.52
N VAL A 73 5.62 8.13 2.09
CA VAL A 73 5.00 6.81 2.13
C VAL A 73 3.67 6.87 1.38
N VAL A 74 3.35 5.82 0.62
CA VAL A 74 2.11 5.69 -0.15
C VAL A 74 1.48 4.33 0.15
N ILE A 75 0.16 4.29 0.35
CA ILE A 75 -0.56 3.02 0.48
C ILE A 75 -0.98 2.54 -0.91
N GLY A 76 -0.65 1.29 -1.20
CA GLY A 76 -0.97 0.59 -2.43
C GLY A 76 0.15 0.56 -3.46
N THR A 77 0.11 -0.46 -4.31
CA THR A 77 1.02 -0.63 -5.46
C THR A 77 0.24 -0.75 -6.77
N HIS A 78 -0.75 -1.63 -6.83
CA HIS A 78 -1.64 -1.82 -7.98
C HIS A 78 -3.12 -1.60 -7.61
N PRO A 79 -4.02 -1.44 -8.60
CA PRO A 79 -5.46 -1.40 -8.36
C PRO A 79 -5.97 -2.64 -7.61
N ILE A 80 -6.99 -2.47 -6.76
CA ILE A 80 -7.69 -3.60 -6.13
C ILE A 80 -8.37 -4.43 -7.22
N PRO A 81 -8.03 -5.71 -7.41
CA PRO A 81 -8.74 -6.52 -8.41
C PRO A 81 -10.20 -6.70 -8.05
N GLN A 82 -11.07 -6.82 -9.06
CA GLN A 82 -12.51 -6.88 -8.88
C GLN A 82 -12.93 -8.03 -7.93
N LYS A 83 -12.30 -9.21 -8.01
CA LYS A 83 -12.59 -10.36 -7.13
C LYS A 83 -12.37 -10.06 -5.63
N TYR A 84 -11.35 -9.28 -5.31
CA TYR A 84 -11.08 -8.86 -3.92
C TYR A 84 -12.08 -7.79 -3.49
N TYR A 85 -12.37 -6.83 -4.37
CA TYR A 85 -13.35 -5.79 -4.11
C TYR A 85 -14.73 -6.38 -3.76
N ASP A 86 -15.22 -7.32 -4.55
CA ASP A 86 -16.52 -7.96 -4.31
C ASP A 86 -16.56 -8.71 -2.98
N THR A 87 -15.51 -9.49 -2.68
CA THR A 87 -15.40 -10.24 -1.43
C THR A 87 -15.39 -9.32 -0.22
N HIS A 88 -14.54 -8.28 -0.23
CA HIS A 88 -14.45 -7.34 0.88
C HIS A 88 -15.69 -6.49 1.06
N LYS A 89 -16.36 -6.14 -0.05
CA LYS A 89 -17.64 -5.42 -0.02
C LYS A 89 -18.75 -6.27 0.60
N MET A 90 -18.83 -7.57 0.30
CA MET A 90 -19.77 -8.49 0.95
C MET A 90 -19.48 -8.66 2.45
N LEU A 91 -18.21 -8.64 2.84
CA LEU A 91 -17.79 -8.75 4.23
C LEU A 91 -17.91 -7.45 5.04
N GLY A 92 -18.27 -6.33 4.41
CA GLY A 92 -18.26 -5.00 5.04
C GLY A 92 -16.87 -4.58 5.53
N THR A 93 -15.80 -5.07 4.89
CA THR A 93 -14.42 -4.90 5.38
C THR A 93 -13.99 -3.44 5.43
N TRP A 94 -14.48 -2.64 4.48
CA TRP A 94 -14.12 -1.23 4.33
C TRP A 94 -15.20 -0.26 4.80
N ASP A 95 -16.19 -0.73 5.57
CA ASP A 95 -17.35 0.05 6.04
C ASP A 95 -16.98 0.97 7.21
N SER A 96 -15.96 1.81 7.01
CA SER A 96 -15.61 2.88 7.92
C SER A 96 -14.93 4.01 7.15
N PRO A 97 -15.10 5.29 7.58
CA PRO A 97 -14.48 6.43 6.89
C PRO A 97 -12.96 6.28 6.72
N LYS A 98 -12.29 5.71 7.73
CA LYS A 98 -10.84 5.46 7.69
C LYS A 98 -10.45 4.49 6.58
N TRP A 99 -11.22 3.41 6.38
CA TRP A 99 -10.93 2.45 5.31
C TRP A 99 -11.25 2.99 3.93
N GLU A 100 -12.32 3.79 3.80
CA GLU A 100 -12.63 4.49 2.55
C GLU A 100 -11.44 5.34 2.09
N GLU A 101 -10.81 6.09 3.00
CA GLU A 101 -9.59 6.87 2.74
C GLU A 101 -8.38 5.98 2.37
N ILE A 102 -8.16 4.90 3.12
CA ILE A 102 -7.03 3.97 2.90
C ILE A 102 -7.09 3.33 1.50
N ILE A 103 -8.28 2.97 1.03
CA ILE A 103 -8.44 2.29 -0.25
C ILE A 103 -8.51 3.25 -1.45
N GLN A 104 -8.80 4.55 -1.25
CA GLN A 104 -8.92 5.51 -2.35
C GLN A 104 -7.74 5.43 -3.35
N PRO A 105 -6.47 5.36 -2.93
CA PRO A 105 -5.35 5.30 -3.87
C PRO A 105 -5.37 4.06 -4.76
N THR A 106 -5.97 2.94 -4.33
CA THR A 106 -5.99 1.67 -5.06
C THR A 106 -7.35 1.32 -5.65
N LEU A 107 -8.40 2.07 -5.33
CA LEU A 107 -9.74 1.86 -5.85
C LEU A 107 -9.89 2.51 -7.23
N ALA A 108 -9.50 1.78 -8.28
CA ALA A 108 -9.70 2.19 -9.66
C ALA A 108 -11.15 1.96 -10.14
N ASP A 109 -11.47 2.44 -11.34
CA ASP A 109 -12.71 2.13 -12.04
C ASP A 109 -12.86 0.62 -12.30
N GLU A 110 -14.10 0.16 -12.48
CA GLU A 110 -14.41 -1.27 -12.63
C GLU A 110 -13.68 -1.93 -13.80
N LYS A 111 -13.55 -1.24 -14.94
CA LYS A 111 -12.84 -1.79 -16.12
C LYS A 111 -11.38 -2.06 -15.78
N THR A 112 -10.73 -1.13 -15.09
CA THR A 112 -9.36 -1.33 -14.59
C THR A 112 -9.32 -2.44 -13.55
N ARG A 113 -10.24 -2.50 -12.58
CA ARG A 113 -10.25 -3.60 -11.58
C ARG A 113 -10.41 -4.98 -12.21
N LEU A 114 -11.20 -5.09 -13.28
CA LEU A 114 -11.39 -6.33 -14.05
C LEU A 114 -10.12 -6.76 -14.80
N SER A 115 -9.28 -5.83 -15.26
CA SER A 115 -8.03 -6.19 -15.94
C SER A 115 -6.94 -6.71 -14.99
N TYR A 116 -7.13 -6.56 -13.68
CA TYR A 116 -6.20 -7.02 -12.63
C TYR A 116 -6.68 -8.30 -11.91
N ASN A 117 -7.80 -8.88 -12.34
CA ASN A 117 -8.37 -10.10 -11.75
C ASN A 117 -7.48 -11.33 -11.85
#